data_AF-A0A6A5GJP5-F1
#
_entry.id   AF-A0A6A5GJP5-F1
#
_cell.length_a   1.000
_cell.length_b   1.000
_cell.length_c   1.000
_cell.angle_alpha   90.00
_cell.angle_beta   90.00
_cell.angle_gamma   90.00
#
_symmetry.space_group_name_H-M   'P 1'
#
loop_
_entity.id
_entity.type
_entity.pdbx_description
1 polymer ?
#
loop_
_entity_poly.entity_id
_entity_poly.type
_entity_poly.pdbx_seq_one_letter_code
_entity_poly.pdbx_strand_id
1 'polypeptide(L)'
;MESLDLEVTQQSQLLLILPYIDPDAVSYLRIERYGSRDVALKSDDMVKLENWKKMGNSIHIGLNNGNIGDFLNFSDIYVKFPMITVEDLVFLKETFLNSSHMNCVYLQVVTPFDLPELLEVFGPTENDINYMGSHRKRWFFKCYSKPEDILSIDFNPRCLQFQREN
;
A
#
# COMPACT_ATOMS: atom_id res chain seq x y z
N MET A 1 10.84 18.79 -3.19
CA MET A 1 9.91 17.77 -2.68
C MET A 1 10.03 17.79 -1.17
N GLU A 2 8.95 18.12 -0.47
CA GLU A 2 8.94 18.13 0.99
C GLU A 2 8.37 16.80 1.53
N SER A 3 9.04 16.26 2.54
CA SER A 3 8.60 15.10 3.32
C SER A 3 7.89 15.62 4.58
N LEU A 4 6.72 15.08 4.87
CA LEU A 4 6.00 15.35 6.11
C LEU A 4 5.98 14.09 6.97
N ASP A 5 6.70 14.14 8.09
CA ASP A 5 6.77 13.04 9.05
C ASP A 5 5.93 13.38 10.30
N LEU A 6 4.90 12.57 10.55
CA LEU A 6 3.97 12.73 11.68
C LEU A 6 4.10 11.53 12.63
N GLU A 7 4.60 11.79 13.83
CA GLU A 7 4.54 10.84 14.93
C GLU A 7 3.41 11.23 15.88
N VAL A 8 2.38 10.39 15.98
CA VAL A 8 1.19 10.66 16.78
C VAL A 8 1.01 9.66 17.90
N THR A 9 0.52 10.14 19.04
CA THR A 9 0.11 9.28 20.17
C THR A 9 -1.33 8.82 20.04
N GLN A 10 -2.17 9.64 19.38
CA GLN A 10 -3.59 9.41 19.18
C GLN A 10 -4.00 9.84 17.77
N GLN A 11 -4.93 9.09 17.17
CA GLN A 11 -5.43 9.35 15.82
C GLN A 11 -6.07 10.74 15.66
N SER A 12 -6.71 11.26 16.71
CA SER A 12 -7.33 12.59 16.68
C SER A 12 -6.35 13.71 16.35
N GLN A 13 -5.05 13.54 16.61
CA GLN A 13 -4.01 14.50 16.26
C GLN A 13 -3.88 14.65 14.73
N LEU A 14 -4.05 13.57 13.97
CA LEU A 14 -4.02 13.61 12.51
C LEU A 14 -5.17 14.45 11.96
N LEU A 15 -6.35 14.37 12.58
CA LEU A 15 -7.53 15.15 12.19
C LEU A 15 -7.37 16.66 12.46
N LEU A 16 -6.45 17.04 13.34
CA LEU A 16 -6.12 18.44 13.61
C LEU A 16 -5.04 19.00 12.68
N ILE A 17 -4.22 18.13 12.08
CA ILE A 17 -3.08 18.54 11.26
C ILE A 17 -3.43 18.47 9.77
N LEU A 18 -3.91 17.31 9.31
CA LEU A 18 -4.15 17.02 7.88
C LEU A 18 -5.03 18.06 7.16
N PRO A 19 -6.08 18.67 7.77
CA PRO A 19 -6.90 19.69 7.10
C PRO A 19 -6.15 20.98 6.73
N TYR A 20 -4.97 21.22 7.32
CA TYR A 20 -4.17 22.43 7.07
C TYR A 20 -2.95 22.17 6.18
N ILE A 21 -2.73 20.91 5.80
CA ILE A 21 -1.62 20.52 4.92
C ILE A 21 -2.03 20.76 3.47
N ASP A 22 -1.21 21.51 2.73
CA ASP A 22 -1.33 21.63 1.28
C ASP A 22 -0.98 20.28 0.61
N PRO A 23 -1.93 19.60 -0.05
CA PRO A 23 -1.70 18.31 -0.69
C PRO A 23 -0.63 18.36 -1.78
N ASP A 24 -0.47 19.49 -2.46
CA ASP A 24 0.47 19.65 -3.58
C ASP A 24 1.90 19.92 -3.09
N ALA A 25 2.05 20.42 -1.86
CA ALA A 25 3.35 20.65 -1.24
C ALA A 25 3.98 19.37 -0.68
N VAL A 26 3.15 18.39 -0.26
CA VAL A 26 3.62 17.14 0.37
C VAL A 26 3.82 16.05 -0.67
N SER A 27 5.06 15.63 -0.77
CA SER A 27 5.49 14.65 -1.76
C SER A 27 5.71 13.25 -1.18
N TYR A 28 5.91 13.17 0.14
CA TYR A 28 5.96 11.94 0.89
C TYR A 28 5.36 12.21 2.27
N LEU A 29 4.32 11.46 2.63
CA LEU A 29 3.67 11.54 3.93
C LEU A 29 4.01 10.29 4.73
N ARG A 30 4.64 10.47 5.89
CA ARG A 30 4.86 9.38 6.85
C ARG A 30 4.01 9.58 8.09
N ILE A 31 3.28 8.54 8.49
CA ILE A 31 2.48 8.53 9.71
C ILE A 31 2.86 7.30 10.54
N GLU A 32 3.37 7.55 11.74
CA GLU A 32 3.76 6.51 12.69
C GLU A 32 3.11 6.75 14.04
N ARG A 33 2.85 5.67 14.77
CA ARG A 33 2.38 5.77 16.15
C ARG A 33 3.55 5.82 17.11
N TYR A 34 3.64 6.91 17.87
CA TYR A 34 4.66 7.08 18.90
C TYR A 34 4.49 6.05 20.03
N GLY A 35 5.60 5.43 20.43
CA GLY A 35 5.69 4.58 21.63
C GLY A 35 4.99 3.20 21.54
N SER A 36 4.23 2.90 20.49
CA SER A 36 3.65 1.57 20.30
C SER A 36 3.42 1.23 18.83
N ARG A 37 4.28 0.35 18.30
CA ARG A 37 4.17 -0.15 16.92
C ARG A 37 3.08 -1.21 16.75
N ASP A 38 2.47 -1.65 17.84
CA ASP A 38 1.47 -2.73 17.86
C ASP A 38 0.03 -2.22 17.96
N VAL A 39 -0.18 -0.91 18.21
CA VAL A 39 -1.54 -0.36 18.23
C VAL A 39 -1.85 0.31 16.91
N ALA A 40 -2.75 -0.31 16.15
CA ALA A 40 -3.15 0.14 14.84
C ALA A 40 -3.79 1.55 14.87
N LEU A 41 -3.49 2.35 13.85
CA LEU A 41 -4.22 3.56 13.49
C LEU A 41 -5.45 3.17 12.65
N LYS A 42 -6.57 3.86 12.82
CA LYS A 42 -7.72 3.77 11.90
C LYS A 42 -7.63 4.86 10.85
N SER A 43 -8.07 4.58 9.63
CA SER A 43 -8.16 5.55 8.53
C SER A 43 -9.56 6.18 8.39
N ASP A 44 -10.60 5.62 9.02
CA ASP A 44 -12.01 5.96 8.82
C ASP A 44 -12.34 7.46 8.82
N ASP A 45 -11.68 8.24 9.67
CA ASP A 45 -11.91 9.69 9.75
C ASP A 45 -10.95 10.49 8.87
N MET A 46 -9.76 9.96 8.57
CA MET A 46 -8.79 10.62 7.68
C MET A 46 -9.29 10.64 6.24
N VAL A 47 -9.87 9.53 5.78
CA VAL A 47 -10.41 9.41 4.40
C VAL A 47 -11.56 10.36 4.12
N LYS A 48 -12.19 10.92 5.16
CA LYS A 48 -13.25 11.93 5.02
C LYS A 48 -12.69 13.32 4.72
N LEU A 49 -11.43 13.58 5.05
CA LEU A 49 -10.78 14.88 4.87
C LEU A 49 -10.57 15.17 3.38
N GLU A 50 -10.85 16.41 2.97
CA GLU A 50 -10.66 16.85 1.58
C GLU A 50 -9.19 16.76 1.17
N ASN A 51 -8.26 17.15 2.05
CA ASN A 51 -6.83 17.11 1.77
C ASN A 51 -6.32 15.68 1.61
N TRP A 52 -6.82 14.73 2.41
CA TRP A 52 -6.46 13.32 2.24
C TRP A 52 -6.79 12.83 0.84
N LYS A 53 -8.00 13.12 0.35
CA LYS A 53 -8.47 12.70 -0.98
C LYS A 53 -7.68 13.35 -2.14
N LYS A 54 -7.05 14.50 -1.90
CA LYS A 54 -6.27 15.24 -2.90
C LYS A 54 -4.80 14.85 -2.93
N MET A 55 -4.27 14.32 -1.83
CA MET A 55 -2.89 13.83 -1.79
C MET A 55 -2.74 12.68 -2.78
N GLY A 56 -1.74 12.75 -3.66
CA GLY A 56 -1.53 11.72 -4.69
C GLY A 56 -0.11 11.18 -4.76
N ASN A 57 0.80 11.70 -3.95
CA ASN A 57 2.19 11.26 -3.99
C ASN A 57 2.37 9.99 -3.16
N SER A 58 3.47 9.87 -2.41
CA SER A 58 3.77 8.67 -1.66
C SER A 58 3.27 8.75 -0.22
N ILE A 59 2.79 7.64 0.34
CA ILE A 59 2.43 7.51 1.75
C ILE A 59 3.10 6.30 2.39
N HIS A 60 3.60 6.48 3.60
CA HIS A 60 3.98 5.41 4.51
C HIS A 60 3.20 5.55 5.80
N ILE A 61 2.35 4.58 6.10
CA ILE A 61 1.68 4.46 7.38
C ILE A 61 2.14 3.18 8.08
N GLY A 62 2.38 3.29 9.40
CA GLY A 62 2.69 2.13 10.24
C GLY A 62 1.53 1.14 10.34
N LEU A 63 1.38 0.48 11.49
CA LEU A 63 0.27 -0.45 11.68
C LEU A 63 -1.09 0.27 11.54
N ASN A 64 -1.92 -0.20 10.62
CA ASN A 64 -3.24 0.35 10.31
C ASN A 64 -4.28 -0.78 10.29
N ASN A 65 -5.52 -0.52 10.69
CA ASN A 65 -6.61 -1.49 10.69
C ASN A 65 -7.83 -1.07 9.86
N GLY A 66 -7.67 -0.08 8.99
CA GLY A 66 -8.66 0.30 7.98
C GLY A 66 -8.59 -0.57 6.74
N ASN A 67 -9.16 -0.08 5.64
CA ASN A 67 -9.20 -0.81 4.36
C ASN A 67 -8.06 -0.35 3.44
N ILE A 68 -7.50 -1.24 2.62
CA ILE A 68 -6.49 -0.85 1.62
C ILE A 68 -7.03 0.20 0.61
N GLY A 69 -8.34 0.17 0.37
CA GLY A 69 -9.09 1.14 -0.42
C GLY A 69 -8.92 2.60 0.03
N ASP A 70 -8.65 2.81 1.32
CA ASP A 70 -8.48 4.13 1.94
C ASP A 70 -7.22 4.88 1.47
N PHE A 71 -6.32 4.18 0.78
CA PHE A 71 -5.01 4.68 0.35
C PHE A 71 -4.86 4.73 -1.17
N LEU A 72 -5.88 4.36 -1.95
CA LEU A 72 -5.77 4.22 -3.41
C LEU A 72 -5.60 5.55 -4.17
N ASN A 73 -5.79 6.68 -3.50
CA ASN A 73 -5.51 7.99 -4.06
C ASN A 73 -4.01 8.27 -4.18
N PHE A 74 -3.15 7.50 -3.49
CA PHE A 74 -1.69 7.65 -3.53
C PHE A 74 -1.04 6.79 -4.63
N SER A 75 0.08 7.28 -5.17
CA SER A 75 0.85 6.57 -6.21
C SER A 75 1.75 5.49 -5.64
N ASP A 76 2.42 5.78 -4.52
CA ASP A 76 3.23 4.81 -3.78
C ASP A 76 2.70 4.64 -2.36
N ILE A 77 2.38 3.41 -1.98
CA ILE A 77 1.73 3.09 -0.70
C ILE A 77 2.60 2.10 0.07
N TYR A 78 2.99 2.45 1.28
CA TYR A 78 3.67 1.56 2.23
C TYR A 78 2.81 1.45 3.48
N VAL A 79 2.19 0.29 3.71
CA VAL A 79 1.25 0.11 4.82
C VAL A 79 1.42 -1.26 5.47
N LYS A 80 1.26 -1.29 6.80
CA LYS A 80 1.22 -2.53 7.57
C LYS A 80 -0.20 -2.79 8.09
N PHE A 81 -0.75 -3.96 7.82
CA PHE A 81 -2.03 -4.41 8.37
C PHE A 81 -1.85 -5.55 9.38
N PRO A 82 -2.71 -5.70 10.40
CA PRO A 82 -2.79 -6.92 11.20
C PRO A 82 -3.11 -8.15 10.34
N MET A 83 -4.09 -7.99 9.45
CA MET A 83 -4.57 -9.01 8.53
C MET A 83 -5.15 -8.29 7.31
N ILE A 84 -5.08 -8.94 6.16
CA ILE A 84 -5.73 -8.52 4.92
C ILE A 84 -6.35 -9.78 4.30
N THR A 85 -7.52 -9.67 3.69
CA THR A 85 -8.17 -10.84 3.08
C THR A 85 -7.70 -11.04 1.65
N VAL A 86 -7.97 -12.21 1.09
CA VAL A 86 -7.66 -12.46 -0.32
C VAL A 86 -8.55 -11.62 -1.25
N GLU A 87 -9.78 -11.32 -0.85
CA GLU A 87 -10.66 -10.40 -1.59
C GLU A 87 -10.07 -8.98 -1.66
N ASP A 88 -9.49 -8.48 -0.55
CA ASP A 88 -8.79 -7.19 -0.55
C ASP A 88 -7.60 -7.18 -1.52
N LEU A 89 -6.87 -8.30 -1.63
CA LEU A 89 -5.74 -8.44 -2.56
C LEU A 89 -6.19 -8.50 -4.02
N VAL A 90 -7.27 -9.22 -4.31
CA VAL A 90 -7.87 -9.26 -5.65
C VAL A 90 -8.39 -7.87 -6.02
N PHE A 91 -9.07 -7.20 -5.10
CA PHE A 91 -9.53 -5.82 -5.28
C PHE A 91 -8.36 -4.87 -5.57
N LEU A 92 -7.27 -4.96 -4.80
CA LEU A 92 -6.08 -4.16 -5.02
C LEU A 92 -5.46 -4.43 -6.38
N LYS A 93 -5.29 -5.70 -6.75
CA LYS A 93 -4.77 -6.09 -8.07
C LYS A 93 -5.61 -5.46 -9.18
N GLU A 94 -6.93 -5.67 -9.19
CA GLU A 94 -7.81 -5.12 -10.23
C GLU A 94 -7.80 -3.59 -10.25
N THR A 95 -7.77 -2.94 -9.09
CA THR A 95 -7.62 -1.48 -9.00
C THR A 95 -6.31 -1.02 -9.65
N PHE A 96 -5.20 -1.69 -9.35
CA PHE A 96 -3.89 -1.35 -9.88
C PHE A 96 -3.83 -1.51 -11.40
N LEU A 97 -4.40 -2.58 -11.94
CA LEU A 97 -4.45 -2.83 -13.39
C LEU A 97 -5.24 -1.76 -14.17
N ASN A 98 -6.24 -1.15 -13.52
CA ASN A 98 -7.09 -0.10 -14.09
C ASN A 98 -6.60 1.32 -13.78
N SER A 99 -5.68 1.49 -12.83
CA SER A 99 -5.12 2.80 -12.48
C SER A 99 -3.88 3.12 -13.31
N SER A 100 -3.77 4.33 -13.83
CA SER A 100 -2.53 4.83 -14.46
C SER A 100 -1.63 5.59 -13.48
N HIS A 101 -2.15 5.85 -12.28
CA HIS A 101 -1.53 6.65 -11.22
C HIS A 101 -0.71 5.80 -10.23
N MET A 102 -1.23 4.62 -9.87
CA MET A 102 -0.55 3.72 -8.93
C MET A 102 0.73 3.16 -9.54
N ASN A 103 1.81 3.25 -8.77
CA ASN A 103 3.15 2.85 -9.16
C ASN A 103 3.71 1.75 -8.26
N CYS A 104 3.49 1.82 -6.94
CA CYS A 104 3.94 0.82 -5.99
C CYS A 104 2.99 0.67 -4.81
N VAL A 105 2.66 -0.57 -4.42
CA VAL A 105 2.03 -0.86 -3.13
C VAL A 105 2.84 -1.93 -2.42
N TYR A 106 3.44 -1.55 -1.29
CA TYR A 106 4.10 -2.46 -0.38
C TYR A 106 3.20 -2.72 0.83
N LEU A 107 2.66 -3.93 0.89
CA LEU A 107 1.81 -4.41 1.98
C LEU A 107 2.62 -5.28 2.92
N GLN A 108 2.70 -4.89 4.20
CA GLN A 108 3.19 -5.77 5.25
C GLN A 108 2.04 -6.29 6.09
N VAL A 109 2.11 -7.55 6.51
CA VAL A 109 1.08 -8.18 7.35
C VAL A 109 1.66 -8.76 8.64
N VAL A 110 0.88 -8.70 9.73
CA VAL A 110 1.22 -9.40 10.97
C VAL A 110 0.95 -10.89 10.81
N THR A 111 -0.23 -11.26 10.32
CA THR A 111 -0.55 -12.65 9.98
C THR A 111 -0.01 -12.98 8.58
N PRO A 112 0.84 -14.02 8.43
CA PRO A 112 1.39 -14.37 7.13
C PRO A 112 0.33 -14.76 6.09
N PHE A 113 0.62 -14.47 4.83
CA PHE A 113 -0.15 -14.93 3.68
C PHE A 113 -0.03 -16.44 3.48
N ASP A 114 -1.14 -17.07 3.09
CA ASP A 114 -1.13 -18.47 2.66
C ASP A 114 -0.91 -18.56 1.14
N LEU A 115 0.21 -19.14 0.72
CA LEU A 115 0.56 -19.21 -0.69
C LEU A 115 -0.46 -20.01 -1.53
N PRO A 116 -0.91 -21.22 -1.11
CA PRO A 116 -2.01 -21.92 -1.76
C PRO A 116 -3.24 -21.04 -2.06
N GLU A 117 -3.71 -20.27 -1.08
CA GLU A 117 -4.86 -19.37 -1.25
C GLU A 117 -4.59 -18.30 -2.33
N LEU A 118 -3.37 -17.74 -2.35
CA LEU A 118 -2.96 -16.79 -3.39
C LEU A 118 -2.83 -17.44 -4.77
N LEU A 119 -2.37 -18.69 -4.85
CA LEU A 119 -2.26 -19.42 -6.12
C LEU A 119 -3.64 -19.71 -6.71
N GLU A 120 -4.67 -19.91 -5.88
CA GLU A 120 -6.05 -20.09 -6.35
C GLU A 120 -6.60 -18.81 -7.02
N VAL A 121 -6.26 -17.62 -6.50
CA VAL A 121 -6.80 -16.36 -7.02
C VAL A 121 -5.93 -15.66 -8.06
N PHE A 122 -4.61 -15.79 -7.98
CA PHE A 122 -3.66 -15.14 -8.88
C PHE A 122 -3.10 -16.09 -9.93
N GLY A 123 -3.33 -17.40 -9.78
CA GLY A 123 -2.78 -18.42 -10.65
C GLY A 123 -1.32 -18.76 -10.29
N PRO A 124 -0.60 -19.48 -11.17
CA PRO A 124 0.76 -19.92 -10.90
C PRO A 124 1.74 -18.74 -10.84
N THR A 125 2.71 -18.84 -9.93
CA THR A 125 3.84 -17.91 -9.84
C THR A 125 4.95 -18.31 -10.80
N GLU A 126 5.65 -17.34 -11.34
CA GLU A 126 6.99 -17.51 -11.88
C GLU A 126 8.02 -17.52 -10.75
N ASN A 127 9.09 -18.30 -10.91
CA ASN A 127 10.20 -18.29 -9.96
C ASN A 127 11.41 -17.64 -10.61
N ASP A 128 12.04 -16.71 -9.90
CA ASP A 128 13.27 -16.08 -10.34
C ASP A 128 14.21 -15.82 -9.17
N ILE A 129 15.30 -15.10 -9.46
CA ILE A 129 16.34 -14.77 -8.51
C ILE A 129 16.50 -13.26 -8.51
N ASN A 130 16.46 -12.68 -7.32
CA ASN A 130 16.66 -11.25 -7.17
C ASN A 130 18.15 -10.84 -7.24
N TYR A 131 18.40 -9.53 -7.22
CA TYR A 131 19.76 -8.98 -7.24
C TYR A 131 20.64 -9.43 -6.06
N MET A 132 20.05 -9.92 -4.97
CA MET A 132 20.74 -10.48 -3.79
C MET A 132 20.93 -12.01 -3.89
N GLY A 133 20.55 -12.64 -5.01
CA GLY A 133 20.65 -14.09 -5.18
C GLY A 133 19.56 -14.89 -4.48
N SER A 134 18.52 -14.27 -3.91
CA SER A 134 17.43 -14.99 -3.25
C SER A 134 16.34 -15.36 -4.24
N HIS A 135 15.81 -16.59 -4.10
CA HIS A 135 14.65 -17.03 -4.85
C HIS A 135 13.42 -16.21 -4.49
N ARG A 136 12.65 -15.82 -5.50
CA ARG A 136 11.38 -15.12 -5.36
C ARG A 136 10.29 -15.80 -6.18
N LYS A 137 9.06 -15.54 -5.76
CA LYS A 137 7.84 -15.97 -6.43
C LYS A 137 7.12 -14.70 -6.89
N ARG A 138 6.89 -14.59 -8.20
CA ARG A 138 6.26 -13.41 -8.78
C ARG A 138 5.09 -13.76 -9.67
N TRP A 139 4.08 -12.91 -9.67
CA TRP A 139 3.03 -12.89 -10.69
C TRP A 139 3.21 -11.70 -11.59
N PHE A 140 2.76 -11.83 -12.85
CA PHE A 140 2.81 -10.76 -13.84
C PHE A 140 1.46 -10.62 -14.52
N PHE A 141 0.98 -9.39 -14.60
CA PHE A 141 -0.31 -9.05 -15.19
C PHE A 141 -0.16 -7.84 -16.11
N LYS A 142 -0.87 -7.84 -17.24
CA LYS A 142 -0.87 -6.69 -18.15
C LYS A 142 -1.75 -5.58 -17.58
N CYS A 143 -1.24 -4.35 -17.56
CA CYS A 143 -2.05 -3.21 -17.16
C CYS A 143 -3.03 -2.82 -18.28
N TYR A 144 -4.28 -2.53 -17.92
CA TYR A 144 -5.29 -2.06 -18.88
C TYR A 144 -5.18 -0.56 -19.12
N SER A 145 -4.77 0.18 -18.08
CA SER A 145 -4.62 1.65 -18.11
C SER A 145 -3.40 2.13 -18.92
N LYS A 146 -2.35 1.30 -18.99
CA LYS A 146 -1.08 1.54 -19.68
C LYS A 146 -0.59 0.20 -20.25
N PRO A 147 -1.00 -0.18 -21.48
CA PRO A 147 -0.72 -1.50 -22.04
C PRO A 147 0.77 -1.85 -22.22
N GLU A 148 1.63 -0.84 -22.22
CA GLU A 148 3.09 -0.95 -22.19
C GLU A 148 3.64 -1.44 -20.85
N ASP A 149 2.94 -1.16 -19.75
CA ASP A 149 3.37 -1.54 -18.42
C ASP A 149 2.86 -2.95 -18.04
N ILE A 150 3.62 -3.61 -17.18
CA ILE A 150 3.18 -4.81 -16.46
C ILE A 150 3.08 -4.51 -14.96
N LEU A 151 2.09 -5.11 -14.32
CA LEU A 151 2.07 -5.24 -12.87
C LEU A 151 2.82 -6.51 -12.50
N SER A 152 3.89 -6.37 -11.71
CA SER A 152 4.50 -7.48 -11.01
C SER A 152 4.02 -7.52 -9.56
N ILE A 153 3.81 -8.73 -9.02
CA ILE A 153 3.51 -8.94 -7.60
C ILE A 153 4.58 -9.86 -7.01
N ASP A 154 5.42 -9.34 -6.13
CA ASP A 154 6.46 -10.10 -5.42
C ASP A 154 5.90 -10.68 -4.10
N PHE A 155 6.07 -11.98 -3.93
CA PHE A 155 5.58 -12.71 -2.77
C PHE A 155 6.64 -12.95 -1.70
N ASN A 156 6.31 -12.54 -0.49
CA ASN A 156 6.90 -13.02 0.75
C ASN A 156 5.77 -13.38 1.72
N PRO A 157 5.89 -14.43 2.54
CA PRO A 157 4.86 -14.76 3.53
C PRO A 157 4.44 -13.60 4.43
N ARG A 158 5.29 -12.60 4.67
CA ARG A 158 5.00 -11.42 5.51
C ARG A 158 4.73 -10.14 4.73
N CYS A 159 4.92 -10.12 3.42
CA CYS A 159 4.66 -8.94 2.61
C CYS A 159 4.38 -9.26 1.14
N LEU A 160 3.56 -8.41 0.53
CA LEU A 160 3.32 -8.41 -0.91
C LEU A 160 3.77 -7.05 -1.45
N GLN A 161 4.50 -7.07 -2.56
CA GLN A 161 4.85 -5.86 -3.29
C GLN A 161 4.20 -5.88 -4.67
N PHE A 162 3.28 -4.96 -4.91
CA PHE A 162 2.71 -4.66 -6.21
C PHE A 162 3.56 -3.57 -6.83
N GLN A 163 4.13 -3.81 -8.01
CA GLN A 163 5.03 -2.88 -8.67
C GLN A 163 4.68 -2.77 -10.15
N ARG A 164 4.58 -1.53 -10.63
CA ARG A 164 4.53 -1.26 -12.06
C ARG A 164 5.93 -1.36 -12.64
N GLU A 165 6.10 -2.16 -13.69
CA GLU A 165 7.35 -2.34 -14.43
C GLU A 165 7.13 -1.96 -15.91
N ASN A 166 8.16 -1.42 -16.55
CA ASN A 166 8.22 -1.00 -17.96
C ASN A 166 9.31 -1.78 -18.70
#